data_AF-A0A1B6LD53-F1
#
_entry.id   AF-A0A1B6LD53-F1
#
_cell.length_a   1.000
_cell.length_b   1.000
_cell.length_c   1.000
_cell.angle_alpha   90.00
_cell.angle_beta   90.00
_cell.angle_gamma   90.00
#
_symmetry.space_group_name_H-M   'P 1'
#
loop_
_entity.id
_entity.type
_entity.pdbx_description
1 polymer ?
#
loop_
_entity_poly.entity_id
_entity_poly.type
_entity_poly.pdbx_seq_one_letter_code
_entity_poly.pdbx_strand_id
1 'polypeptide(L)'
;MSIFSSDYKPTEDPTKFKSEKTGRGPLTNSWTETVDPVMTCYKLVSVEFKWFGLQTRVENFIQKSERRLFTVFHRQLFCWMDRWHGLTMADIRALEEKTKEELDRQRKTGEVRGMKADTD
;
A
#
# COMPACT_ATOMS: atom_id res chain seq x y z
N MET A 1 -1.51 -8.89 11.73
CA MET A 1 -2.30 -7.81 11.10
C MET A 1 -3.20 -8.47 10.07
N SER A 2 -4.52 -8.39 10.21
CA SER A 2 -5.46 -9.04 9.28
C SER A 2 -5.58 -8.24 7.97
N ILE A 3 -5.67 -8.95 6.85
CA ILE A 3 -5.99 -8.41 5.51
C ILE A 3 -7.38 -8.91 5.11
N PHE A 4 -8.16 -8.07 4.41
CA PHE A 4 -9.44 -8.52 3.87
C PHE A 4 -9.21 -9.58 2.80
N SER A 5 -10.10 -10.58 2.72
CA SER A 5 -10.00 -11.65 1.73
C SER A 5 -10.00 -11.12 0.29
N SER A 6 -10.78 -10.07 0.03
CA SER A 6 -10.87 -9.38 -1.27
C SER A 6 -9.59 -8.64 -1.68
N ASP A 7 -8.72 -8.31 -0.73
CA ASP A 7 -7.43 -7.66 -0.99
C ASP A 7 -6.26 -8.64 -1.05
N TYR A 8 -6.46 -9.88 -0.58
CA TYR A 8 -5.38 -10.83 -0.50
C TYR A 8 -4.92 -11.29 -1.88
N LYS A 9 -3.63 -11.12 -2.15
CA LYS A 9 -2.95 -11.68 -3.31
C LYS A 9 -1.69 -12.41 -2.86
N PRO A 10 -1.48 -13.68 -3.26
CA PRO A 10 -0.28 -14.43 -2.90
C PRO A 10 1.03 -13.73 -3.32
N THR A 11 1.01 -13.02 -4.46
CA THR A 11 2.16 -12.26 -4.99
C THR A 11 2.49 -10.99 -4.19
N GLU A 12 1.60 -10.57 -3.30
CA GLU A 12 1.73 -9.38 -2.45
C GLU A 12 1.69 -9.81 -0.97
N ASP A 13 2.21 -11.01 -0.68
CA ASP A 13 2.30 -11.57 0.66
C ASP A 13 3.75 -11.60 1.16
N PRO A 14 4.15 -10.70 2.08
CA PRO A 14 5.50 -10.65 2.62
C PRO A 14 5.93 -11.92 3.35
N THR A 15 4.96 -12.74 3.81
CA THR A 15 5.25 -14.03 4.45
C THR A 15 5.65 -15.11 3.45
N LYS A 16 5.46 -14.86 2.14
CA LYS A 16 5.78 -15.77 1.03
C LYS A 16 6.83 -15.19 0.08
N PHE A 17 7.04 -13.88 0.10
CA PHE A 17 7.98 -13.20 -0.77
C PHE A 17 9.41 -13.23 -0.22
N LYS A 18 10.37 -13.57 -1.08
CA LYS A 18 11.80 -13.39 -0.84
C LYS A 18 12.42 -12.64 -2.00
N SER A 19 13.10 -11.54 -1.71
CA SER A 19 13.78 -10.72 -2.72
C SER A 19 14.99 -11.46 -3.28
N GLU A 20 15.10 -11.51 -4.60
CA GLU A 20 16.27 -12.09 -5.29
C GLU A 20 17.45 -11.11 -5.27
N LYS A 21 17.19 -9.79 -5.29
CA LYS A 21 18.26 -8.77 -5.31
C LYS A 21 18.89 -8.53 -3.94
N THR A 22 18.15 -8.69 -2.85
CA THR A 22 18.60 -8.33 -1.50
C THR A 22 18.62 -9.52 -0.53
N GLY A 23 17.98 -10.64 -0.89
CA GLY A 23 17.82 -11.79 -0.01
C GLY A 23 16.81 -11.60 1.12
N ARG A 24 16.19 -10.43 1.26
CA ARG A 24 15.24 -10.12 2.35
C ARG A 24 13.94 -10.91 2.20
N GLY A 25 13.36 -11.29 3.33
CA GLY A 25 12.16 -12.11 3.41
C GLY A 25 12.46 -13.62 3.26
N PRO A 26 11.46 -14.49 3.46
CA PRO A 26 10.09 -14.16 3.86
C PRO A 26 9.98 -13.62 5.29
N LEU A 27 9.01 -12.72 5.51
CA LEU A 27 8.72 -12.16 6.84
C LEU A 27 7.79 -13.10 7.61
N THR A 28 8.37 -14.05 8.34
CA THR A 28 7.62 -15.00 9.19
C THR A 28 7.45 -14.48 10.62
N ASN A 29 6.93 -15.30 11.54
CA ASN A 29 6.81 -14.93 12.95
C ASN A 29 8.16 -14.44 13.52
N SER A 30 8.10 -13.38 14.33
CA SER A 30 9.28 -12.71 14.92
C SER A 30 10.29 -12.14 13.92
N TRP A 31 9.90 -11.86 12.67
CA TRP A 31 10.80 -11.23 11.67
C TRP A 31 11.41 -9.90 12.14
N THR A 32 10.73 -9.17 13.02
CA THR A 32 11.21 -7.90 13.58
C THR A 32 12.47 -8.05 14.43
N GLU A 33 12.78 -9.26 14.90
CA GLU A 33 13.97 -9.55 15.71
C GLU A 33 15.16 -9.98 14.83
N THR A 34 14.91 -10.42 13.59
CA THR A 34 15.92 -11.06 12.74
C THR A 34 16.27 -10.27 11.49
N VAL A 35 15.47 -9.28 11.12
CA VAL A 35 15.70 -8.46 9.92
C VAL A 35 16.49 -7.20 10.27
N ASP A 36 17.48 -6.89 9.43
CA ASP A 36 18.19 -5.62 9.41
C ASP A 36 18.47 -5.23 7.94
N PRO A 37 18.34 -3.95 7.54
CA PRO A 37 17.81 -2.81 8.30
C PRO A 37 16.29 -2.81 8.45
N VAL A 38 15.83 -2.19 9.54
CA VAL A 38 14.41 -1.93 9.85
C VAL A 38 14.18 -0.44 10.04
N MET A 39 12.99 0.02 9.66
CA MET A 39 12.52 1.39 9.89
C MET A 39 11.05 1.38 10.28
N THR A 40 10.61 2.44 10.95
CA THR A 40 9.20 2.64 11.34
C THR A 40 8.69 3.97 10.77
N CYS A 41 7.52 3.95 10.14
CA CYS A 41 6.83 5.15 9.66
C CYS A 41 5.63 5.44 10.56
N TYR A 42 5.70 6.54 11.31
CA TYR A 42 4.61 7.03 12.14
C TYR A 42 3.69 7.93 11.31
N LYS A 43 2.56 7.38 10.83
CA LYS A 43 1.55 8.13 10.07
C LYS A 43 0.41 8.56 10.99
N LEU A 44 0.42 9.81 11.42
CA LEU A 44 -0.69 10.41 12.17
C LEU A 44 -1.80 10.81 11.18
N VAL A 45 -3.00 10.24 11.35
CA VAL A 45 -4.15 10.49 10.48
C VAL A 45 -5.25 11.20 11.27
N SER A 46 -5.53 12.44 10.87
CA SER A 46 -6.64 13.24 11.38
C SER A 46 -7.72 13.36 10.31
N VAL A 47 -8.96 13.07 10.68
CA VAL A 47 -10.13 13.15 9.80
C VAL A 47 -11.15 14.05 10.46
N GLU A 48 -11.69 15.01 9.70
CA GLU A 48 -12.78 15.88 10.14
C GLU A 48 -13.89 15.85 9.08
N PHE A 49 -15.10 15.47 9.49
CA PHE A 49 -16.27 15.48 8.62
C PHE A 49 -17.50 16.05 9.34
N LYS A 50 -17.66 17.38 9.28
CA LYS A 50 -18.72 18.10 9.99
C LYS A 50 -20.05 18.06 9.24
N TRP A 51 -20.80 16.98 9.44
CA TRP A 51 -22.17 16.86 8.95
C TRP A 51 -23.07 16.24 10.03
N PHE A 52 -24.12 16.98 10.43
CA PHE A 52 -25.10 16.52 11.40
C PHE A 52 -25.70 15.15 11.05
N GLY A 53 -25.62 14.20 11.97
CA GLY A 53 -26.12 12.83 11.79
C GLY A 53 -25.21 11.89 10.99
N LEU A 54 -24.11 12.38 10.38
CA LEU A 54 -23.20 11.56 9.57
C LEU A 54 -21.73 11.58 10.04
N GLN A 55 -21.33 12.59 10.83
CA GLN A 55 -19.94 12.81 11.25
C GLN A 55 -19.22 11.52 11.70
N THR A 56 -19.68 10.91 12.79
CA THR A 56 -19.00 9.74 13.39
C THR A 56 -18.93 8.57 12.42
N ARG A 57 -19.98 8.33 11.62
CA ARG A 57 -20.00 7.22 10.66
C ARG A 57 -18.96 7.43 9.56
N VAL A 58 -18.91 8.63 8.99
CA VAL A 58 -18.00 8.94 7.88
C VAL A 58 -16.56 9.03 8.35
N GLU A 59 -16.28 9.65 9.50
CA GLU A 59 -14.93 9.72 10.06
C GLU A 59 -14.37 8.32 10.34
N ASN A 60 -15.18 7.43 10.95
CA ASN A 60 -14.78 6.05 11.17
C ASN A 60 -14.56 5.27 9.87
N PHE A 61 -15.42 5.49 8.86
CA PHE A 61 -15.25 4.86 7.55
C PHE A 61 -13.93 5.27 6.88
N ILE A 62 -13.57 6.54 6.93
CA ILE A 62 -12.30 7.04 6.37
C ILE A 62 -11.12 6.45 7.15
N GLN A 63 -11.15 6.45 8.48
CA GLN A 63 -10.07 5.87 9.30
C GLN A 63 -9.86 4.38 9.02
N LYS A 64 -10.94 3.60 8.86
CA LYS A 64 -10.85 2.19 8.45
C LYS A 64 -10.25 2.05 7.03
N SER A 65 -10.66 2.92 6.10
CA SER A 65 -10.16 2.93 4.73
C SER A 65 -8.66 3.25 4.66
N GLU A 66 -8.19 4.24 5.42
CA GLU A 66 -6.76 4.60 5.53
C GLU A 66 -5.94 3.43 6.10
N ARG A 67 -6.42 2.79 7.18
CA ARG A 67 -5.76 1.60 7.73
C ARG A 67 -5.67 0.46 6.70
N ARG A 68 -6.74 0.23 5.93
CA ARG A 68 -6.77 -0.77 4.85
C ARG A 68 -5.76 -0.42 3.75
N LEU A 69 -5.76 0.84 3.30
CA LEU A 69 -4.83 1.35 2.29
C LEU A 69 -3.37 1.16 2.73
N PHE A 70 -3.00 1.60 3.94
CA PHE A 70 -1.63 1.45 4.43
C PHE A 70 -1.23 -0.02 4.56
N THR A 71 -2.14 -0.89 4.99
CA THR A 71 -1.85 -2.33 5.12
C THR A 71 -1.54 -2.94 3.76
N VAL A 72 -2.36 -2.67 2.74
CA VAL A 72 -2.14 -3.19 1.37
C VAL A 72 -0.89 -2.57 0.75
N PHE A 73 -0.73 -1.26 0.86
CA PHE A 73 0.40 -0.52 0.29
C PHE A 73 1.75 -1.03 0.79
N HIS A 74 1.95 -1.19 2.11
CA HIS A 74 3.26 -1.62 2.62
C HIS A 74 3.57 -3.10 2.32
N ARG A 75 2.53 -3.94 2.19
CA ARG A 75 2.71 -5.32 1.72
C ARG A 75 3.21 -5.34 0.27
N GLN A 76 2.58 -4.55 -0.60
CA GLN A 76 3.01 -4.37 -1.99
C GLN A 76 4.42 -3.79 -2.07
N LEU A 77 4.70 -2.72 -1.31
CA LEU A 77 6.01 -2.07 -1.29
C LEU A 77 7.13 -3.06 -0.94
N PHE A 78 6.92 -3.92 0.05
CA PHE A 78 7.89 -4.97 0.40
C PHE A 78 8.00 -6.03 -0.70
N CYS A 79 6.89 -6.56 -1.21
CA CYS A 79 6.90 -7.62 -2.23
C CYS A 79 7.36 -7.13 -3.62
N TRP A 80 7.38 -5.83 -3.84
CA TRP A 80 7.90 -5.22 -5.07
C TRP A 80 9.33 -4.70 -4.91
N MET A 81 10.03 -5.07 -3.83
CA MET A 81 11.40 -4.65 -3.55
C MET A 81 12.31 -4.81 -4.75
N ASP A 82 12.26 -5.94 -5.45
CA ASP A 82 13.14 -6.17 -6.60
C ASP A 82 12.86 -5.23 -7.79
N ARG A 83 11.69 -4.58 -7.84
CA ARG A 83 11.34 -3.61 -8.89
C ARG A 83 11.92 -2.22 -8.63
N TRP A 84 12.00 -1.82 -7.37
CA TRP A 84 12.46 -0.46 -7.01
C TRP A 84 13.85 -0.44 -6.38
N HIS A 85 14.35 -1.54 -5.83
CA HIS A 85 15.67 -1.62 -5.23
C HIS A 85 16.75 -1.39 -6.29
N GLY A 86 17.58 -0.38 -6.05
CA GLY A 86 18.63 0.08 -6.97
C GLY A 86 18.21 1.20 -7.92
N LEU A 87 16.94 1.64 -7.91
CA LEU A 87 16.54 2.84 -8.64
C LEU A 87 17.18 4.08 -8.01
N THR A 88 17.66 4.99 -8.86
CA THR A 88 18.12 6.31 -8.45
C THR A 88 16.94 7.28 -8.37
N MET A 89 17.11 8.42 -7.69
CA MET A 89 16.09 9.46 -7.68
C MET A 89 15.79 10.04 -9.08
N ALA A 90 16.76 9.97 -10.01
CA ALA A 90 16.53 10.36 -11.40
C ALA A 90 15.58 9.38 -12.10
N ASP A 91 15.76 8.07 -11.88
CA ASP A 91 14.85 7.04 -12.39
C ASP A 91 13.45 7.20 -11.83
N ILE A 92 13.31 7.50 -10.53
CA ILE A 92 12.02 7.76 -9.90
C ILE A 92 11.31 8.95 -10.57
N ARG A 93 11.99 10.08 -10.79
CA ARG A 93 11.40 11.24 -11.47
C ARG A 93 10.96 10.94 -12.90
N ALA A 94 11.74 10.16 -13.65
CA ALA A 94 11.37 9.73 -15.00
C ALA A 94 10.14 8.79 -14.98
N LEU A 95 10.06 7.89 -13.99
CA LEU A 95 8.88 7.05 -13.78
C LEU A 95 7.65 7.86 -13.41
N GLU A 96 7.78 8.87 -12.53
CA GLU A 96 6.68 9.75 -12.14
C GLU A 96 6.06 10.47 -13.35
N GLU A 97 6.88 11.03 -14.26
CA GLU A 97 6.37 11.71 -15.46
C GLU A 97 5.64 10.73 -16.39
N LYS A 98 6.22 9.56 -16.66
CA LYS A 98 5.56 8.52 -17.47
C LYS A 98 4.25 8.04 -16.82
N THR A 99 4.25 7.84 -15.51
CA THR A 99 3.08 7.40 -14.76
C THR A 99 1.97 8.45 -14.79
N LYS A 100 2.31 9.74 -14.72
CA LYS A 100 1.34 10.84 -14.84
C LYS A 100 0.60 10.80 -16.18
N GLU A 101 1.33 10.69 -17.30
CA GLU A 101 0.72 10.60 -18.64
C GLU A 101 -0.20 9.38 -18.76
N GLU A 102 0.25 8.23 -18.27
CA GLU A 102 -0.52 6.99 -18.32
C GLU A 102 -1.77 7.03 -17.43
N LEU A 103 -1.68 7.62 -16.23
CA LEU A 103 -2.83 7.82 -15.36
C LEU A 103 -3.86 8.77 -15.97
N ASP A 104 -3.41 9.85 -16.63
CA ASP A 104 -4.30 10.76 -17.33
C ASP A 104 -5.03 10.10 -18.50
N ARG A 105 -4.33 9.23 -19.24
CA ARG A 105 -4.93 8.42 -20.31
C ARG A 105 -5.95 7.43 -19.74
N GLN A 106 -5.57 6.66 -18.73
CA GLN A 106 -6.46 5.67 -18.09
C GLN A 106 -7.69 6.30 -17.46
N ARG A 107 -7.58 7.50 -16.88
CA ARG A 107 -8.73 8.22 -16.34
C ARG A 107 -9.75 8.58 -17.42
N LYS A 108 -9.30 8.84 -18.65
CA LYS A 108 -10.15 9.22 -19.79
C LYS A 108 -10.74 8.02 -20.52
N THR A 109 -9.98 6.94 -20.66
CA THR A 109 -10.33 5.82 -21.55
C THR A 109 -10.34 4.44 -20.90
N GLY A 110 -9.93 4.34 -19.64
CA GLY A 110 -9.80 3.08 -18.93
C GLY A 110 -11.09 2.67 -18.23
N GLU A 111 -11.13 1.40 -17.81
CA GLU A 111 -12.22 0.85 -17.01
C GLU A 111 -11.99 1.07 -15.51
N VAL A 112 -13.07 1.07 -14.74
CA VAL A 112 -13.01 1.15 -13.27
C VAL A 112 -12.31 -0.08 -12.72
N ARG A 113 -11.27 0.14 -11.90
CA ARG A 113 -10.43 -0.91 -11.32
C ARG A 113 -9.90 -0.51 -9.96
N GLY A 114 -9.36 -1.48 -9.23
CA GLY A 114 -8.73 -1.26 -7.92
C GLY A 114 -9.66 -1.55 -6.74
N MET A 115 -9.30 -1.01 -5.58
CA MET A 115 -10.00 -1.25 -4.33
C MET A 115 -11.39 -0.61 -4.36
N LYS A 116 -12.42 -1.41 -4.06
CA LYS A 116 -13.77 -0.92 -3.82
C LYS A 116 -13.91 -0.56 -2.33
N ALA A 117 -14.58 0.55 -2.06
CA ALA A 117 -15.01 0.90 -0.71
C ALA A 117 -15.82 -0.26 -0.12
N ASP A 118 -15.64 -0.51 1.17
CA ASP A 118 -16.46 -1.48 1.86
C ASP A 118 -17.89 -0.92 1.93
N THR A 119 -18.84 -1.66 1.36
CA THR A 119 -20.26 -1.37 1.55
C THR A 119 -20.66 -2.12 2.80
N ASP A 120 -20.50 -1.49 3.97
CA ASP A 120 -21.08 -1.99 5.24
C ASP A 120 -22.54 -2.45 5.01
#